data_AF-A0A1F3BUH7-F1
#
_entry.id   AF-A0A1F3BUH7-F1
#
_cell.length_a   1.000
_cell.length_b   1.000
_cell.length_c   1.000
_cell.angle_alpha   90.00
_cell.angle_beta   90.00
_cell.angle_gamma   90.00
#
_symmetry.space_group_name_H-M   'P 1'
#
loop_
_entity.id
_entity.type
_entity.pdbx_description
1 polymer ?
#
loop_
_entity_poly.entity_id
_entity_poly.type
_entity_poly.pdbx_seq_one_letter_code
_entity_poly.pdbx_strand_id
1 'polypeptide(L)'
;MIKDANPQETGRIPYVPGKQTVELRSGDGSADIYSYIAGIIVAAQHGLQMQDALKNAEKLYMDVNIFDDAHKDKLAKLEKLPASCWESADVLLEKRAAFENNGVFPAGFIDNTVKKLKSHNDLKLSEKLYGKDEEIKELVMKFIHCK
;
A
#
# COMPACT_ATOMS: atom_id res chain seq x y z
N MET A 1 -6.07 -14.17 -23.06
CA MET A 1 -5.24 -14.14 -21.83
C MET A 1 -4.52 -15.47 -21.55
N ILE A 2 -5.22 -16.62 -21.42
CA ILE A 2 -4.54 -17.92 -21.14
C ILE A 2 -3.68 -18.40 -22.32
N LYS A 3 -4.18 -18.35 -23.57
CA LYS A 3 -3.39 -18.72 -24.76
C LYS A 3 -2.34 -17.67 -25.15
N ASP A 4 -2.50 -16.44 -24.67
CA ASP A 4 -1.49 -15.39 -24.85
C ASP A 4 -0.32 -15.62 -23.89
N ALA A 5 -0.61 -16.08 -22.66
CA ALA A 5 0.40 -16.46 -21.67
C ALA A 5 1.02 -17.84 -21.93
N ASN A 6 0.26 -18.79 -22.50
CA ASN A 6 0.75 -20.11 -22.92
C ASN A 6 0.19 -20.50 -24.31
N PRO A 7 0.89 -20.14 -25.41
CA PRO A 7 0.46 -20.43 -26.77
C PRO A 7 0.38 -21.93 -27.12
N GLN A 8 1.01 -22.81 -26.34
CA GLN A 8 0.99 -24.26 -26.56
C GLN A 8 -0.22 -24.96 -25.92
N GLU A 9 -1.10 -24.21 -25.24
CA GLU A 9 -2.34 -24.75 -24.67
C GLU A 9 -3.33 -25.11 -25.78
N THR A 10 -3.34 -26.39 -26.15
CA THR A 10 -4.19 -26.98 -27.18
C THR A 10 -5.52 -27.49 -26.64
N GLY A 11 -5.67 -27.58 -25.32
CA GLY A 11 -6.88 -28.02 -24.65
C GLY A 11 -8.03 -27.02 -24.72
N ARG A 12 -9.24 -27.52 -24.43
CA ARG A 12 -10.42 -26.66 -24.23
C ARG A 12 -10.26 -25.93 -22.90
N ILE A 13 -10.21 -24.61 -22.96
CA ILE A 13 -10.19 -23.77 -21.76
C ILE A 13 -11.58 -23.84 -21.11
N PRO A 14 -11.69 -24.37 -19.88
CA PRO A 14 -12.97 -24.38 -19.18
C PRO A 14 -13.38 -22.95 -18.84
N TYR A 15 -14.67 -22.66 -18.99
CA TYR A 15 -15.22 -21.44 -18.41
C TYR A 15 -15.19 -21.58 -16.88
N VAL A 16 -14.39 -20.74 -16.22
CA VAL A 16 -14.38 -20.62 -14.77
C VAL A 16 -15.20 -19.39 -14.42
N PRO A 17 -16.34 -19.52 -13.71
CA PRO A 17 -17.09 -18.37 -13.24
C PRO A 17 -16.17 -17.44 -12.45
N GLY A 18 -16.11 -16.17 -12.85
CA GLY A 18 -15.32 -15.18 -12.13
C GLY A 18 -15.84 -15.03 -10.70
N LYS A 19 -14.94 -15.05 -9.73
CA LYS A 19 -15.25 -14.58 -8.38
C LYS A 19 -15.05 -13.07 -8.38
N GLN A 20 -15.98 -12.33 -7.77
CA GLN A 20 -15.76 -10.91 -7.53
C GLN A 20 -14.62 -10.75 -6.52
N THR A 21 -13.54 -10.11 -6.94
CA THR A 21 -12.34 -9.87 -6.13
C THR A 21 -11.92 -8.41 -6.26
N VAL A 22 -11.02 -7.99 -5.39
CA VAL A 22 -10.37 -6.68 -5.43
C VAL A 22 -8.86 -6.88 -5.48
N GLU A 23 -8.16 -5.99 -6.16
CA GLU A 23 -6.69 -5.96 -6.19
C GLU A 23 -6.20 -4.74 -5.40
N LEU A 24 -5.40 -4.98 -4.36
CA LEU A 24 -4.70 -3.93 -3.63
C LEU A 24 -3.25 -3.86 -4.11
N ARG A 25 -2.88 -2.73 -4.73
CA ARG A 25 -1.58 -2.55 -5.41
C ARG A 25 -0.55 -1.73 -4.62
N SER A 26 -0.84 -1.41 -3.37
CA SER A 26 0.01 -0.53 -2.54
C SER A 26 1.22 -1.23 -1.92
N GLY A 27 1.19 -2.56 -1.80
CA GLY A 27 2.29 -3.34 -1.22
C GLY A 27 3.36 -3.71 -2.23
N ASP A 28 4.58 -3.91 -1.73
CA ASP A 28 5.72 -4.40 -2.49
C ASP A 28 6.40 -5.61 -1.80
N GLY A 29 7.44 -6.16 -2.44
CA GLY A 29 8.12 -7.36 -1.98
C GLY A 29 8.92 -7.20 -0.68
N SER A 30 9.03 -6.00 -0.11
CA SER A 30 9.73 -5.75 1.15
C SER A 30 8.84 -5.93 2.40
N ALA A 31 7.52 -6.04 2.22
CA ALA A 31 6.57 -6.15 3.31
C ALA A 31 6.70 -7.46 4.09
N ASP A 32 6.52 -7.40 5.43
CA ASP A 32 6.29 -8.59 6.23
C ASP A 32 4.91 -9.18 5.87
N ILE A 33 4.91 -10.33 5.20
CA ILE A 33 3.71 -10.88 4.57
C ILE A 33 2.58 -11.15 5.56
N TYR A 34 2.90 -11.62 6.77
CA TYR A 34 1.91 -11.93 7.79
C TYR A 34 1.24 -10.66 8.30
N SER A 35 2.05 -9.66 8.65
CA SER A 35 1.56 -8.37 9.15
C SER A 35 0.78 -7.62 8.07
N TYR A 36 1.23 -7.69 6.81
CA TYR A 36 0.59 -7.05 5.68
C TYR A 36 -0.81 -7.63 5.43
N ILE A 37 -0.94 -8.95 5.34
CA ILE A 37 -2.25 -9.61 5.14
C ILE A 37 -3.17 -9.37 6.33
N ALA A 38 -2.66 -9.51 7.57
CA ALA A 38 -3.46 -9.23 8.76
C ALA A 38 -3.95 -7.77 8.79
N GLY A 39 -3.08 -6.82 8.40
CA GLY A 39 -3.41 -5.40 8.34
C GLY A 39 -4.52 -5.11 7.32
N ILE A 40 -4.46 -5.76 6.15
CA ILE A 40 -5.52 -5.66 5.13
C ILE A 40 -6.85 -6.20 5.67
N ILE A 41 -6.83 -7.34 6.35
CA ILE A 41 -8.06 -7.94 6.91
C ILE A 41 -8.69 -7.01 7.95
N VAL A 42 -7.88 -6.45 8.86
CA VAL A 42 -8.37 -5.52 9.88
C VAL A 42 -8.90 -4.22 9.25
N ALA A 43 -8.21 -3.68 8.24
CA ALA A 43 -8.67 -2.51 7.51
C ALA A 43 -9.98 -2.77 6.74
N ALA A 44 -10.12 -3.93 6.10
CA ALA A 44 -11.35 -4.32 5.42
C ALA A 44 -12.51 -4.50 6.41
N GLN A 45 -12.26 -5.15 7.55
CA GLN A 45 -13.25 -5.28 8.61
C GLN A 45 -13.68 -3.91 9.13
N HIS A 46 -12.73 -3.01 9.40
CA HIS A 46 -13.01 -1.65 9.83
C HIS A 46 -13.91 -0.92 8.82
N GLY A 47 -13.54 -0.92 7.54
CA GLY A 47 -14.31 -0.27 6.47
C GLY A 47 -15.73 -0.84 6.32
N LEU A 48 -15.90 -2.17 6.43
CA LEU A 48 -17.23 -2.81 6.36
C LEU A 48 -18.13 -2.46 7.56
N GLN A 49 -17.55 -2.06 8.69
CA GLN A 49 -18.28 -1.72 9.91
C GLN A 49 -18.51 -0.20 10.07
N MET A 50 -17.94 0.64 9.21
CA MET A 50 -18.17 2.09 9.24
C MET A 50 -19.61 2.44 8.89
N GLN A 51 -20.23 3.34 9.65
CA GLN A 51 -21.61 3.78 9.40
C GLN A 51 -21.78 4.46 8.03
N ASP A 52 -20.74 5.15 7.56
CA ASP A 52 -20.70 5.90 6.31
C ASP A 52 -19.84 5.22 5.23
N ALA A 53 -19.64 3.90 5.32
CA ALA A 53 -18.78 3.12 4.42
C ALA A 53 -19.06 3.37 2.94
N LEU A 54 -20.34 3.34 2.52
CA LEU A 54 -20.73 3.54 1.13
C LEU A 54 -20.45 4.97 0.63
N LYS A 55 -20.66 5.97 1.50
CA LYS A 55 -20.36 7.37 1.19
C LYS A 55 -18.86 7.58 1.00
N ASN A 56 -18.04 6.95 1.84
CA ASN A 56 -16.59 7.01 1.69
C ASN A 56 -16.12 6.27 0.44
N ALA A 57 -16.72 5.12 0.10
CA ALA A 57 -16.44 4.42 -1.14
C ALA A 57 -16.74 5.28 -2.37
N GLU A 58 -17.90 5.95 -2.41
CA GLU A 58 -18.27 6.86 -3.50
C GLU A 58 -17.32 8.06 -3.59
N LYS A 59 -16.94 8.67 -2.45
CA LYS A 59 -16.00 9.79 -2.39
C LYS A 59 -14.61 9.43 -2.95
N LEU A 60 -14.15 8.21 -2.70
CA LEU A 60 -12.83 7.73 -3.10
C LEU A 60 -12.83 7.04 -4.48
N TYR A 61 -13.99 6.83 -5.09
CA TYR A 61 -14.12 6.15 -6.36
C TYR A 61 -13.59 7.02 -7.51
N MET A 62 -12.66 6.46 -8.28
CA MET A 62 -12.06 7.11 -9.45
C MET A 62 -12.24 6.21 -10.68
N ASP A 63 -12.89 6.75 -11.70
CA ASP A 63 -13.22 6.10 -12.98
C ASP A 63 -12.48 6.73 -14.17
N VAL A 64 -11.55 7.64 -13.90
CA VAL A 64 -10.77 8.37 -14.91
C VAL A 64 -9.27 8.26 -14.63
N ASN A 65 -8.47 8.62 -15.63
CA ASN A 65 -7.04 8.79 -15.43
C ASN A 65 -6.77 10.05 -14.58
N ILE A 66 -6.51 9.87 -13.29
CA ILE A 66 -6.24 10.97 -12.34
C ILE A 66 -4.94 11.73 -12.62
N PHE A 67 -4.09 11.25 -13.55
CA PHE A 67 -2.87 11.93 -13.97
C PHE A 67 -3.07 12.79 -15.23
N ASP A 68 -4.25 12.75 -15.85
CA ASP A 68 -4.58 13.67 -16.93
C ASP A 68 -4.78 15.09 -16.38
N ASP A 69 -4.24 16.08 -17.08
CA ASP A 69 -4.37 17.49 -16.74
C ASP A 69 -5.85 17.91 -16.62
N ALA A 70 -6.74 17.29 -17.39
CA ALA A 70 -8.18 17.52 -17.34
C ALA A 70 -8.86 17.08 -16.02
N HIS A 71 -8.15 16.32 -15.16
CA HIS A 71 -8.69 15.73 -13.93
C HIS A 71 -7.91 16.11 -12.66
N LYS A 72 -7.11 17.18 -12.72
CA LYS A 72 -6.34 17.70 -11.57
C LYS A 72 -7.19 17.99 -10.33
N ASP A 73 -8.43 18.43 -10.53
CA ASP A 73 -9.38 18.70 -9.45
C ASP A 73 -9.83 17.43 -8.73
N LYS A 74 -9.93 16.29 -9.43
CA LYS A 74 -10.22 14.99 -8.83
C LYS A 74 -9.03 14.49 -8.01
N LEU A 75 -7.81 14.58 -8.55
CA LEU A 75 -6.59 14.19 -7.84
C LEU A 75 -6.41 15.01 -6.55
N ALA A 76 -6.70 16.31 -6.58
CA ALA A 76 -6.57 17.20 -5.41
C ALA A 76 -7.50 16.84 -4.23
N LYS A 77 -8.55 16.04 -4.46
CA LYS A 77 -9.48 15.56 -3.41
C LYS A 77 -8.99 14.30 -2.71
N LEU A 78 -7.98 13.62 -3.26
CA LEU A 78 -7.46 12.37 -2.73
C LEU A 78 -6.33 12.62 -1.73
N GLU A 79 -6.36 11.90 -0.62
CA GLU A 79 -5.24 11.85 0.30
C GLU A 79 -4.10 11.06 -0.33
N LYS A 80 -2.87 11.54 -0.13
CA LYS A 80 -1.67 10.86 -0.62
C LYS A 80 -1.24 9.79 0.38
N LEU A 81 -0.67 8.71 -0.14
CA LEU A 81 0.04 7.74 0.70
C LEU A 81 1.28 8.39 1.32
N PRO A 82 1.74 7.91 2.50
CA PRO A 82 3.01 8.31 3.08
C PRO A 82 4.17 8.13 2.10
N ALA A 83 5.10 9.08 2.07
CA ALA A 83 6.25 9.07 1.16
C ALA A 83 7.50 8.41 1.76
N SER A 84 7.46 8.01 3.03
CA SER A 84 8.59 7.43 3.76
C SER A 84 8.15 6.43 4.83
N CYS A 85 9.09 5.61 5.32
CA CYS A 85 8.89 4.76 6.49
C CYS A 85 8.54 5.61 7.71
N TRP A 86 9.20 6.76 7.87
CA TRP A 86 8.91 7.70 8.95
C TRP A 86 7.46 8.17 8.95
N GLU A 87 6.97 8.67 7.82
CA GLU A 87 5.58 9.13 7.69
C GLU A 87 4.59 7.97 7.82
N SER A 88 4.94 6.77 7.33
CA SER A 88 4.12 5.56 7.53
C SER A 88 3.98 5.22 9.01
N ALA A 89 5.04 5.43 9.81
CA ALA A 89 5.01 5.21 11.25
C ALA A 89 4.09 6.22 11.97
N ASP A 90 4.10 7.48 11.53
CA ASP A 90 3.23 8.52 12.10
C ASP A 90 1.76 8.21 11.78
N VAL A 91 1.43 7.85 10.54
CA VAL A 91 0.06 7.44 10.17
C VAL A 91 -0.37 6.16 10.90
N LEU A 92 0.53 5.20 11.10
CA LEU A 92 0.23 3.99 11.88
C LEU A 92 -0.13 4.33 13.34
N LEU A 93 0.58 5.29 13.96
CA LEU A 93 0.24 5.77 15.31
C LEU A 93 -1.12 6.47 15.35
N GLU A 94 -1.42 7.32 14.37
CA GLU A 94 -2.72 8.01 14.25
C GLU A 94 -3.88 7.01 14.11
N LYS A 95 -3.67 5.93 13.36
CA LYS A 95 -4.70 4.91 13.09
C LYS A 95 -4.67 3.71 14.04
N ARG A 96 -3.80 3.71 15.07
CA ARG A 96 -3.54 2.54 15.93
C ARG A 96 -4.81 1.90 16.50
N ALA A 97 -5.80 2.71 16.87
CA ALA A 97 -7.03 2.23 17.48
C ALA A 97 -7.79 1.24 16.57
N ALA A 98 -7.77 1.46 15.25
CA ALA A 98 -8.41 0.54 14.31
C ALA A 98 -7.72 -0.84 14.27
N PHE A 99 -6.39 -0.86 14.46
CA PHE A 99 -5.60 -2.09 14.46
C PHE A 99 -5.63 -2.82 15.80
N GLU A 100 -5.71 -2.11 16.92
CA GLU A 100 -5.71 -2.69 18.27
C GLU A 100 -7.09 -3.24 18.70
N ASN A 101 -8.18 -2.78 18.08
CA ASN A 101 -9.55 -2.99 18.54
C ASN A 101 -9.97 -4.47 18.73
N ASN A 102 -9.43 -5.39 17.95
CA ASN A 102 -9.77 -6.81 18.00
C ASN A 102 -8.64 -7.70 18.58
N GLY A 103 -7.57 -7.08 19.10
CA GLY A 103 -6.43 -7.78 19.69
C GLY A 103 -5.51 -8.48 18.69
N VAL A 104 -5.74 -8.35 17.37
CA VAL A 104 -4.85 -8.91 16.33
C VAL A 104 -3.49 -8.22 16.35
N PHE A 105 -3.48 -6.90 16.58
CA PHE A 105 -2.26 -6.12 16.74
C PHE A 105 -2.15 -5.61 18.18
N PRO A 106 -1.39 -6.28 19.06
CA PRO A 106 -1.12 -5.77 20.41
C PRO A 106 -0.34 -4.45 20.36
N ALA A 107 -0.53 -3.59 21.36
CA ALA A 107 0.15 -2.28 21.42
C ALA A 107 1.67 -2.37 21.25
N GLY A 108 2.31 -3.32 21.94
CA GLY A 108 3.76 -3.52 21.82
C GLY A 108 4.24 -3.92 20.41
N PHE A 109 3.39 -4.56 19.61
CA PHE A 109 3.69 -4.86 18.21
C PHE A 109 3.71 -3.58 17.37
N ILE A 110 2.71 -2.71 17.53
CA ILE A 110 2.66 -1.42 16.85
C ILE A 110 3.84 -0.55 17.28
N ASP A 111 4.12 -0.45 18.58
CA ASP A 111 5.21 0.37 19.10
C ASP A 111 6.58 -0.08 18.54
N ASN A 112 6.82 -1.39 18.47
CA ASN A 112 8.06 -1.92 17.88
C ASN A 112 8.13 -1.69 16.36
N THR A 113 7.00 -1.80 15.66
CA THR A 113 6.91 -1.53 14.21
C THR A 113 7.23 -0.06 13.93
N VAL A 114 6.63 0.86 14.67
CA VAL A 114 6.90 2.30 14.61
C VAL A 114 8.38 2.60 14.87
N LYS A 115 8.96 1.99 15.91
CA LYS A 115 10.39 2.13 16.22
C LYS A 115 11.28 1.67 15.07
N LYS A 116 10.96 0.51 14.47
CA LYS A 116 11.70 -0.02 13.31
C LYS A 116 11.59 0.94 12.11
N LEU A 117 10.38 1.36 11.76
CA LEU A 117 10.16 2.29 10.65
C LEU A 117 10.91 3.61 10.83
N LYS A 118 10.83 4.23 12.01
CA LYS A 118 11.56 5.48 12.31
C LYS A 118 13.09 5.30 12.33
N SER A 119 13.59 4.10 12.61
CA SER A 119 15.04 3.82 12.61
C SER A 119 15.70 3.97 11.23
N HIS A 120 14.91 3.94 10.14
CA HIS A 120 15.41 4.21 8.80
C HIS A 120 15.80 5.68 8.58
N ASN A 121 15.29 6.61 9.41
CA ASN A 121 15.59 8.05 9.36
C ASN A 121 15.42 8.67 7.95
N ASP A 122 14.44 8.19 7.20
CA ASP A 122 14.20 8.51 5.79
C ASP A 122 13.23 9.69 5.58
N LEU A 123 12.92 10.44 6.64
CA LEU A 123 12.09 11.64 6.55
C LEU A 123 12.74 12.65 5.59
N LYS A 124 11.99 13.05 4.56
CA LYS A 124 12.43 13.96 3.48
C LYS A 124 13.70 13.49 2.75
N LEU A 125 13.89 12.18 2.61
CA LEU A 125 15.09 11.61 2.01
C LEU A 125 15.26 12.03 0.55
N SER A 126 14.17 12.02 -0.22
CA SER A 126 14.18 12.40 -1.64
C SER A 126 14.66 13.85 -1.83
N GLU A 127 14.22 14.77 -0.97
CA GLU A 127 14.65 16.17 -1.01
C GLU A 127 16.12 16.32 -0.60
N LYS A 128 16.57 15.57 0.42
CA LYS A 128 17.97 15.59 0.88
C LYS A 128 18.95 15.07 -0.17
N LEU A 129 18.51 14.13 -1.00
CA LEU A 129 19.32 13.50 -2.05
C LEU A 129 19.12 14.13 -3.43
N TYR A 130 18.30 15.19 -3.55
CA TYR A 130 18.03 15.81 -4.84
C TYR A 130 19.32 16.34 -5.49
N GLY A 131 19.60 15.87 -6.71
CA GLY A 131 20.82 16.22 -7.46
C GLY A 131 22.10 15.55 -6.96
N LYS A 132 22.01 14.55 -6.08
CA LYS A 132 23.17 13.87 -5.48
C LYS A 132 23.33 12.45 -5.99
N ASP A 133 23.67 12.32 -7.26
CA ASP A 133 23.65 11.03 -7.99
C ASP A 133 24.51 9.94 -7.33
N GLU A 134 25.70 10.27 -6.81
CA GLU A 134 26.55 9.26 -6.15
C GLU A 134 25.99 8.81 -4.81
N GLU A 135 25.44 9.72 -3.99
CA GLU A 135 24.77 9.36 -2.72
C GLU A 135 23.52 8.49 -2.98
N ILE A 136 22.77 8.78 -4.05
CA ILE A 136 21.63 7.96 -4.49
C ILE A 136 22.10 6.56 -4.87
N LYS A 137 23.17 6.46 -5.67
CA LYS A 137 23.73 5.17 -6.09
C LYS A 137 24.23 4.35 -4.91
N GLU A 138 24.94 4.97 -3.96
CA GLU A 138 25.35 4.31 -2.72
C GLU A 138 24.16 3.76 -1.93
N LEU A 139 23.10 4.56 -1.80
CA LEU A 139 21.86 4.16 -1.14
C LEU A 139 21.20 2.96 -1.85
N VAL A 140 21.06 3.03 -3.18
CA VAL A 140 20.48 1.95 -3.98
C VAL A 140 21.31 0.67 -3.81
N MET A 141 22.63 0.75 -3.95
CA MET A 141 23.51 -0.41 -3.80
C MET A 141 23.47 -1.02 -2.39
N LYS A 142 23.19 -0.22 -1.37
CA LYS A 142 23.03 -0.68 0.02
C LYS A 142 21.76 -1.50 0.23
N PHE A 143 20.66 -1.15 -0.44
CA PHE A 143 19.33 -1.74 -0.19
C PHE A 143 18.79 -2.61 -1.32
N ILE A 144 19.44 -2.62 -2.49
CA ILE A 144 19.06 -3.53 -3.58
C ILE A 144 19.43 -4.98 -3.21
N HIS A 145 18.40 -5.82 -3.10
CA HIS A 145 18.55 -7.23 -2.69
C HIS A 145 18.59 -8.20 -3.88
N CYS A 146 18.48 -7.69 -5.12
CA CYS A 146 18.66 -8.47 -6.34
C CYS A 146 20.13 -8.41 -6.75
N LYS A 147 20.88 -9.49 -6.52
CA LYS A 147 22.22 -9.73 -7.08
C LYS A 147 22.20 -10.96 -7.96
#